data_AF-A0A2P2IFI8-F1
#
_entry.id   AF-A0A2P2IFI8-F1
#
_cell.length_a   1.000
_cell.length_b   1.000
_cell.length_c   1.000
_cell.angle_alpha   90.00
_cell.angle_beta   90.00
_cell.angle_gamma   90.00
#
_symmetry.space_group_name_H-M   'P 1'
#
loop_
_entity.id
_entity.type
_entity.pdbx_description
1 polymer ?
#
loop_
_entity_poly.entity_id
_entity_poly.type
_entity_poly.pdbx_seq_one_letter_code
_entity_poly.pdbx_strand_id
1 'polypeptide(L)'
;KFKVAVTFDRGRIIACNCTCGSTASWCSHVVAVCLHRIHQPHDLCLRAPVSESLSRLQRDQLQKFAQYLISELPQQILPTAQRLIDEILSSQPSDINTVCGAPDPTAGASAGEKSAWWLDEGNLHDNIHKIVVKFCVPSPMVYSDVNYLSSTAPPVAAEWQSLLRPLRGREPEGMWNLLSIVREMFKRLDHNAVPLLNIITEECIKTEKVLVWWFNTRVALHTG
;
A
#
# COMPACT_ATOMS: atom_id res chain seq x y z
N LYS A 1 10.74 21.43 -7.20
CA LYS A 1 9.56 20.65 -7.66
C LYS A 1 9.93 19.17 -7.61
N PHE A 2 9.11 18.33 -6.97
CA PHE A 2 9.34 16.88 -6.90
C PHE A 2 8.74 16.19 -8.12
N LYS A 3 9.43 15.17 -8.64
CA LYS A 3 8.89 14.30 -9.70
C LYS A 3 8.31 13.06 -9.03
N VAL A 4 7.07 12.73 -9.38
CA VAL A 4 6.34 11.58 -8.86
C VAL A 4 5.87 10.74 -10.04
N ALA A 5 6.13 9.43 -9.97
CA ALA A 5 5.61 8.46 -10.92
C ALA A 5 4.83 7.40 -10.13
N VAL A 6 3.62 7.10 -10.59
CA VAL A 6 2.75 6.05 -10.01
C VAL A 6 2.44 5.07 -11.12
N THR A 7 2.83 3.82 -10.91
CA THR A 7 2.63 2.74 -11.89
C THR A 7 1.36 1.99 -11.54
N PHE A 8 0.50 1.81 -12.55
CA PHE A 8 -0.76 1.09 -12.41
C PHE A 8 -0.72 -0.21 -13.21
N ASP A 9 -1.27 -1.27 -12.64
CA ASP A 9 -1.56 -2.51 -13.33
C ASP A 9 -2.96 -3.00 -12.95
N ARG A 10 -3.78 -3.36 -13.95
CA ARG A 10 -5.18 -3.83 -13.79
C ARG A 10 -6.03 -2.97 -12.82
N GLY A 11 -5.86 -1.65 -12.89
CA GLY A 11 -6.58 -0.70 -12.05
C GLY A 11 -6.04 -0.55 -10.63
N ARG A 12 -4.86 -1.10 -10.31
CA ARG A 12 -4.23 -1.08 -9.00
C ARG A 12 -2.87 -0.42 -9.04
N ILE A 13 -2.45 0.21 -7.94
CA ILE A 13 -1.12 0.81 -7.82
C ILE A 13 -0.13 -0.27 -7.42
N ILE A 14 0.88 -0.49 -8.25
CA ILE A 14 1.91 -1.52 -8.05
C ILE A 14 3.28 -0.94 -7.69
N ALA A 15 3.52 0.34 -7.97
CA ALA A 15 4.76 1.01 -7.57
C ALA A 15 4.55 2.52 -7.51
N CYS A 16 5.25 3.17 -6.58
CA CYS A 16 5.31 4.62 -6.45
C CYS A 16 6.78 5.04 -6.36
N ASN A 17 7.18 6.02 -7.16
CA ASN A 17 8.52 6.60 -7.11
C ASN A 17 8.43 8.10 -6.94
N CYS A 18 9.18 8.66 -5.99
CA CYS A 18 9.19 10.08 -5.72
C CYS A 18 10.60 10.59 -5.45
N THR A 19 10.98 11.70 -6.07
CA THR A 19 12.31 12.32 -5.88
C THR A 19 12.43 13.14 -4.59
N CYS A 20 11.63 12.85 -3.55
CA CYS A 20 11.60 13.64 -2.31
C CYS A 20 12.52 13.12 -1.21
N GLY A 21 13.20 11.98 -1.43
CA GLY A 21 14.11 11.38 -0.46
C GLY A 21 13.42 10.74 0.75
N SER A 22 12.09 10.67 0.77
CA SER A 22 11.35 9.96 1.81
C SER A 22 11.59 8.46 1.70
N THR A 23 11.80 7.81 2.83
CA THR A 23 11.86 6.35 2.95
C THR A 23 10.48 5.69 2.93
N ALA A 24 9.40 6.49 3.07
CA ALA A 24 8.04 5.98 3.08
C ALA A 24 7.57 5.66 1.66
N SER A 25 6.94 4.50 1.51
CA SER A 25 6.35 4.05 0.24
C SER A 25 5.22 4.98 -0.26
N TRP A 26 4.59 5.71 0.67
CA TRP A 26 3.48 6.64 0.44
C TRP A 26 3.76 8.03 1.04
N CYS A 27 4.63 8.80 0.41
CA CYS A 27 4.87 10.18 0.83
C CYS A 27 3.69 11.10 0.45
N SER A 28 3.61 12.28 1.07
CA SER A 28 2.56 13.28 0.81
C SER A 28 2.46 13.66 -0.67
N HIS A 29 3.57 13.63 -1.42
CA HIS A 29 3.57 13.91 -2.86
C HIS A 29 2.89 12.81 -3.68
N VAL A 30 3.10 11.53 -3.33
CA VAL A 30 2.42 10.39 -3.96
C VAL A 30 0.92 10.47 -3.69
N VAL A 31 0.54 10.72 -2.43
CA VAL A 31 -0.86 10.90 -2.04
C VAL A 31 -1.50 12.07 -2.79
N ALA A 32 -0.81 13.21 -2.88
CA ALA A 32 -1.28 14.37 -3.62
C ALA A 32 -1.53 14.07 -5.11
N VAL A 33 -0.63 13.34 -5.77
CA VAL A 33 -0.83 12.92 -7.17
C VAL A 33 -2.01 11.97 -7.33
N CYS A 34 -2.18 11.01 -6.41
CA CYS A 34 -3.32 10.10 -6.44
C CYS A 34 -4.65 10.83 -6.23
N LEU A 35 -4.72 11.74 -5.26
CA LEU A 35 -5.90 12.57 -5.01
C LEU A 35 -6.19 13.50 -6.18
N HIS A 36 -5.16 14.14 -6.75
CA HIS A 36 -5.33 15.02 -7.91
C HIS A 36 -5.86 14.25 -9.11
N ARG A 37 -5.39 13.02 -9.36
CA ARG A 37 -5.95 12.14 -10.40
C ARG A 37 -7.44 11.85 -10.20
N ILE A 38 -7.88 11.65 -8.96
CA ILE A 38 -9.29 11.37 -8.63
C ILE A 38 -10.15 12.60 -8.89
N HIS A 39 -9.68 13.79 -8.50
CA HIS A 39 -10.43 15.04 -8.64
C HIS A 39 -10.39 15.61 -10.07
N GLN A 40 -9.25 15.48 -10.76
CA GLN A 40 -8.97 16.05 -12.07
C GLN A 40 -8.27 14.99 -12.96
N PRO A 41 -9.03 14.03 -13.51
CA PRO A 41 -8.47 12.90 -14.24
C PRO A 41 -7.79 13.28 -15.56
N HIS A 42 -8.16 14.41 -16.15
CA HIS A 42 -7.64 14.88 -17.45
C HIS A 42 -6.37 15.72 -17.34
N ASP A 43 -6.04 16.22 -16.15
CA ASP A 43 -4.89 17.10 -15.95
C ASP A 43 -3.57 16.31 -15.80
N LEU A 44 -3.66 14.98 -15.71
CA LEU A 44 -2.51 14.09 -15.61
C LEU A 44 -2.28 13.30 -16.89
N CYS A 45 -1.04 13.36 -17.38
CA CYS A 45 -0.59 12.54 -18.51
C CYS A 45 -0.47 11.07 -18.09
N LEU A 46 -1.38 10.23 -18.59
CA LEU A 46 -1.23 8.78 -18.56
C LEU A 46 -0.31 8.35 -19.71
N ARG A 47 0.68 7.52 -19.40
CA ARG A 47 1.62 6.99 -20.38
C ARG A 47 1.47 5.48 -20.44
N ALA A 48 1.41 4.97 -21.67
CA ALA A 48 1.56 3.55 -21.92
C ALA A 48 2.95 3.05 -21.49
N PRO A 49 3.14 1.73 -21.34
CA PRO A 49 4.46 1.15 -21.18
C PRO A 49 5.45 1.67 -22.23
N VAL A 50 6.71 1.79 -21.84
CA VAL A 50 7.78 2.32 -22.67
C VAL A 50 7.96 1.45 -23.91
N SER A 51 7.84 0.13 -23.82
CA SER A 51 7.87 -0.79 -24.96
C SER A 51 6.84 -0.44 -26.05
N GLU A 52 5.62 -0.06 -25.66
CA GLU A 52 4.58 0.38 -26.61
C GLU A 52 4.94 1.72 -27.26
N SER A 53 5.63 2.60 -26.54
CA SER A 53 6.10 3.85 -27.10
C SER A 53 7.28 3.62 -28.06
N LEU A 54 8.19 2.70 -27.73
CA LEU A 54 9.32 2.33 -28.57
C LEU A 54 8.88 1.65 -29.86
N SER A 55 7.85 0.80 -29.83
CA SER A 55 7.35 0.10 -31.03
C SER A 55 6.74 1.04 -32.08
N ARG A 56 6.33 2.24 -31.67
CA ARG A 56 5.82 3.30 -32.56
C ARG A 56 6.95 4.13 -33.21
N LEU A 57 8.19 4.02 -32.76
CA LEU A 57 9.31 4.82 -33.27
C LEU A 57 9.92 4.21 -34.53
N GLN A 58 10.30 5.08 -35.48
CA GLN A 58 11.08 4.71 -36.65
C GLN A 58 12.57 4.53 -36.29
N ARG A 59 13.35 3.90 -37.18
CA ARG A 59 14.77 3.58 -36.93
C ARG A 59 15.61 4.80 -36.58
N ASP A 60 15.44 5.92 -37.29
CA ASP A 60 16.18 7.16 -37.02
C ASP A 60 15.76 7.78 -35.68
N GLN A 61 14.48 7.70 -35.33
CA GLN A 61 13.95 8.19 -34.05
C GLN A 61 14.44 7.34 -32.88
N LEU A 62 14.51 6.01 -33.06
CA LEU A 62 15.06 5.09 -32.07
C LEU A 62 16.55 5.34 -31.84
N GLN A 63 17.32 5.59 -32.91
CA GLN A 63 18.73 5.93 -32.81
C GLN A 63 18.94 7.26 -32.08
N LYS A 64 18.16 8.29 -32.41
CA LYS A 64 18.16 9.57 -31.67
C LYS A 64 17.80 9.35 -30.21
N PHE A 65 16.73 8.62 -29.93
CA PHE A 65 16.31 8.30 -28.56
C PHE A 65 17.44 7.64 -27.76
N ALA A 66 18.12 6.64 -28.32
CA ALA A 66 19.24 5.97 -27.66
C ALA A 66 20.41 6.93 -27.40
N GLN A 67 20.77 7.78 -28.37
CA GLN A 67 21.83 8.79 -28.22
C GLN A 67 21.52 9.80 -27.10
N TYR A 68 20.30 10.33 -27.09
CA TYR A 68 19.86 11.26 -26.04
C TYR A 68 19.77 10.59 -24.67
N LEU A 69 19.27 9.35 -24.61
CA LEU A 69 19.20 8.58 -23.37
C LEU A 69 20.61 8.37 -22.77
N ILE A 70 21.60 8.04 -23.59
CA ILE A 70 22.99 7.89 -23.14
C ILE A 70 23.55 9.24 -22.65
N SER A 71 23.21 10.35 -23.30
CA SER A 71 23.69 11.68 -22.90
C SER A 71 23.11 12.20 -21.59
N GLU A 72 21.87 11.80 -21.26
CA GLU A 72 21.15 12.25 -20.06
C GLU A 72 21.42 11.37 -18.82
N LEU A 73 21.93 10.15 -19.02
CA LEU A 73 22.22 9.22 -17.94
C LEU A 73 23.66 9.39 -17.39
N PRO A 74 23.92 9.00 -16.13
CA PRO A 74 25.27 9.06 -15.55
C PRO A 74 26.27 8.23 -16.35
N GLN A 75 27.53 8.70 -16.48
CA GLN A 75 28.58 8.02 -17.26
C GLN A 75 28.87 6.56 -16.83
N GLN A 76 28.44 6.16 -15.63
CA GLN A 76 28.51 4.78 -15.13
C GLN A 76 27.73 3.77 -16.00
N ILE A 77 26.78 4.23 -16.81
CA ILE A 77 26.01 3.38 -17.72
C ILE A 77 26.78 3.03 -19.02
N LEU A 78 27.86 3.75 -19.34
CA LEU A 78 28.58 3.60 -20.62
C LEU A 78 29.16 2.19 -20.82
N PRO A 79 29.82 1.55 -19.83
CA PRO A 79 30.30 0.18 -19.99
C PRO A 79 29.17 -0.82 -20.25
N THR A 80 28.01 -0.62 -19.62
CA THR A 80 26.82 -1.46 -19.83
C THR A 80 26.26 -1.26 -21.22
N ALA A 81 26.15 -0.02 -21.68
CA ALA A 81 25.68 0.30 -23.02
C ALA A 81 26.61 -0.28 -24.10
N GLN A 82 27.93 -0.17 -23.94
CA GLN A 82 28.90 -0.73 -24.88
C GLN A 82 28.80 -2.26 -24.93
N ARG A 83 28.73 -2.93 -23.77
CA ARG A 83 28.53 -4.39 -23.72
C ARG A 83 27.29 -4.83 -24.49
N LEU A 84 26.16 -4.15 -24.32
CA LEU A 84 24.92 -4.46 -25.03
C LEU A 84 25.06 -4.25 -26.55
N ILE A 85 25.75 -3.19 -26.97
CA ILE A 85 26.05 -2.94 -28.40
C ILE A 85 26.92 -4.07 -28.96
N ASP A 86 27.97 -4.45 -28.25
CA ASP A 86 28.89 -5.52 -28.68
C ASP A 86 28.16 -6.87 -28.77
N GLU A 87 27.24 -7.17 -27.84
CA GLU A 87 26.41 -8.39 -27.88
C GLU A 87 25.44 -8.41 -29.06
N ILE A 88 24.85 -7.27 -29.43
CA ILE A 88 23.94 -7.15 -30.59
C ILE A 88 24.72 -7.27 -31.91
N LEU A 89 25.91 -6.67 -31.97
CA LEU A 89 26.76 -6.70 -33.17
C LEU A 89 27.57 -8.01 -33.30
N SER A 90 27.64 -8.81 -32.23
CA SER A 90 28.33 -10.09 -32.22
C SER A 90 27.66 -11.09 -33.17
N SER A 91 28.48 -11.81 -33.93
CA SER A 91 28.02 -12.91 -34.78
C SER A 91 27.59 -14.15 -33.99
N GLN A 92 27.84 -14.20 -32.68
CA GLN A 92 27.42 -15.32 -31.84
C GLN A 92 25.98 -15.12 -31.32
N PRO A 93 25.15 -16.17 -31.32
CA PRO A 93 23.80 -16.09 -30.77
C PRO A 93 23.88 -15.85 -29.26
N SER A 94 23.47 -14.67 -28.84
CA SER A 94 23.30 -14.24 -27.45
C SER A 94 21.81 -14.14 -27.13
N ASP A 95 21.44 -14.12 -25.85
CA ASP A 95 20.03 -14.01 -25.44
C ASP A 95 19.35 -12.78 -26.06
N ILE A 96 20.08 -11.66 -26.20
CA ILE A 96 19.57 -10.43 -26.83
C ILE A 96 19.28 -10.60 -28.33
N ASN A 97 19.97 -11.51 -29.01
CA ASN A 97 19.77 -11.80 -30.44
C ASN A 97 18.71 -12.89 -30.69
N THR A 98 18.35 -13.67 -29.67
CA THR A 98 17.38 -14.76 -29.79
C THR A 98 15.98 -14.38 -29.30
N VAL A 99 15.86 -13.38 -28.42
CA VAL A 99 14.58 -12.89 -27.90
C VAL A 99 14.09 -11.65 -28.64
N CYS A 100 12.76 -11.44 -28.68
CA CYS A 100 12.16 -10.28 -29.35
C CYS A 100 12.41 -8.94 -28.64
N GLY A 101 12.89 -8.97 -27.38
CA GLY A 101 13.20 -7.80 -26.58
C GLY A 101 13.36 -8.14 -25.10
N ALA A 102 14.01 -7.24 -24.35
CA ALA A 102 14.10 -7.35 -22.90
C ALA A 102 12.73 -7.14 -22.23
N PRO A 103 12.49 -7.73 -21.04
CA PRO A 103 11.28 -7.47 -20.27
C PRO A 103 11.16 -5.97 -19.96
N ASP A 104 10.03 -5.36 -20.34
CA ASP A 104 9.79 -3.93 -20.11
C ASP A 104 9.47 -3.70 -18.63
N PRO A 105 10.32 -2.97 -17.87
CA PRO A 105 10.08 -2.71 -16.45
C PRO A 105 8.88 -1.78 -16.20
N THR A 106 8.34 -1.16 -17.24
CA THR A 106 7.14 -0.31 -17.19
C THR A 106 5.89 -1.03 -17.71
N ALA A 107 6.04 -2.21 -18.32
CA ALA A 107 4.92 -3.11 -18.54
C ALA A 107 4.61 -3.79 -17.20
N GLY A 108 3.36 -3.68 -16.75
CA GLY A 108 2.91 -4.33 -15.52
C GLY A 108 3.12 -5.85 -15.54
N ALA A 109 2.72 -6.50 -14.45
CA ALA A 109 2.91 -7.94 -14.29
C ALA A 109 2.18 -8.76 -15.38
N SER A 110 2.76 -9.90 -15.76
CA SER A 110 2.21 -10.80 -16.78
C SER A 110 0.83 -11.36 -16.38
N ALA A 111 0.03 -11.85 -17.35
CA ALA A 111 -1.36 -12.28 -17.14
C ALA A 111 -1.54 -13.22 -15.91
N GLY A 112 -0.58 -14.11 -15.65
CA GLY A 112 -0.59 -15.07 -14.55
C GLY A 112 0.05 -14.60 -13.24
N GLU A 113 0.74 -13.46 -13.22
CA GLU A 113 1.36 -12.92 -12.00
C GLU A 113 0.34 -12.20 -11.12
N LYS A 114 0.44 -12.42 -9.80
CA LYS A 114 -0.43 -11.79 -8.82
C LYS A 114 -0.03 -10.32 -8.67
N SER A 115 -0.93 -9.42 -9.05
CA SER A 115 -0.81 -7.99 -8.72
C SER A 115 -1.02 -7.81 -7.22
N ALA A 116 0.09 -7.69 -6.48
CA ALA A 116 0.12 -7.32 -5.08
C ALA A 116 -0.01 -5.79 -4.96
N TRP A 117 -0.74 -5.33 -3.95
CA TRP A 117 -0.77 -3.91 -3.61
C TRP A 117 0.64 -3.41 -3.27
N TRP A 118 0.97 -2.19 -3.70
CA TRP A 118 2.13 -1.48 -3.18
C TRP A 118 1.86 -1.01 -1.75
N LEU A 119 2.04 -1.92 -0.80
CA LEU A 119 1.82 -1.71 0.62
C LEU A 119 3.15 -1.65 1.36
N ASP A 120 3.29 -0.66 2.24
CA ASP A 120 4.37 -0.63 3.22
C ASP A 120 4.01 -1.56 4.39
N GLU A 121 4.26 -2.86 4.22
CA GLU A 121 3.88 -3.87 5.21
C GLU A 121 4.48 -3.57 6.58
N GLY A 122 5.76 -3.20 6.64
CA GLY A 122 6.44 -2.89 7.91
C GLY A 122 5.79 -1.73 8.66
N ASN A 123 5.55 -0.61 7.97
CA ASN A 123 4.84 0.51 8.59
C ASN A 123 3.39 0.15 8.95
N LEU A 124 2.72 -0.70 8.17
CA LEU A 124 1.36 -1.16 8.52
C LEU A 124 1.36 -2.00 9.80
N HIS A 125 2.26 -2.98 9.91
CA HIS A 125 2.45 -3.79 11.12
C HIS A 125 2.67 -2.90 12.34
N ASP A 126 3.60 -1.94 12.25
CA ASP A 126 3.90 -1.02 13.35
C ASP A 126 2.69 -0.18 13.78
N ASN A 127 1.90 0.30 12.82
CA ASN A 127 0.71 1.11 13.12
C ASN A 127 -0.40 0.27 13.76
N ILE A 128 -0.65 -0.94 13.25
CA ILE A 128 -1.62 -1.86 13.85
C ILE A 128 -1.19 -2.23 15.26
N HIS A 129 0.09 -2.58 15.44
CA HIS A 129 0.67 -2.89 16.75
C HIS A 129 0.42 -1.77 17.76
N LYS A 130 0.72 -0.51 17.38
CA LYS A 130 0.48 0.67 18.23
C LYS A 130 -1.00 0.83 18.61
N ILE A 131 -1.93 0.62 17.67
CA ILE A 131 -3.37 0.70 17.93
C ILE A 131 -3.79 -0.38 18.93
N VAL A 132 -3.37 -1.63 18.70
CA VAL A 132 -3.71 -2.78 19.54
C VAL A 132 -3.14 -2.61 20.95
N VAL A 133 -1.87 -2.20 21.08
CA VAL A 133 -1.25 -1.93 22.39
C VAL A 133 -1.96 -0.79 23.11
N LYS A 134 -2.23 0.33 22.43
CA LYS A 134 -2.97 1.47 23.01
C LYS A 134 -4.34 1.05 23.53
N PHE A 135 -5.02 0.14 22.83
CA PHE A 135 -6.28 -0.44 23.27
C PHE A 135 -6.13 -1.33 24.52
N CYS A 136 -5.04 -2.09 24.60
CA CYS A 136 -4.75 -3.02 25.70
C CYS A 136 -4.16 -2.36 26.97
N VAL A 137 -3.66 -1.13 26.87
CA VAL A 137 -3.10 -0.39 28.01
C VAL A 137 -4.22 0.33 28.77
N PRO A 138 -4.30 0.16 30.11
CA PRO A 138 -5.21 0.95 30.91
C PRO A 138 -4.79 2.42 30.87
N SER A 139 -5.54 3.25 30.14
CA SER A 139 -5.40 4.71 30.13
C SER A 139 -6.27 5.34 31.23
N PRO A 140 -5.83 6.45 31.85
CA PRO A 140 -6.63 7.17 32.84
C PRO A 140 -7.98 7.56 32.25
N MET A 141 -9.04 7.45 33.06
CA MET A 141 -10.40 7.78 32.64
C MET A 141 -10.50 9.30 32.43
N VAL A 142 -10.49 9.76 31.18
CA VAL A 142 -10.76 11.17 30.85
C VAL A 142 -12.26 11.32 30.60
N TYR A 143 -12.89 12.13 31.43
CA TYR A 143 -14.32 12.36 31.43
C TYR A 143 -14.68 13.48 30.44
N SER A 144 -15.07 13.15 29.22
CA SER A 144 -15.34 14.17 28.17
C SER A 144 -16.82 14.51 27.96
N ASP A 145 -17.76 13.78 28.55
CA ASP A 145 -19.18 13.99 28.26
C ASP A 145 -19.82 15.03 29.20
N VAL A 146 -19.89 16.27 28.73
CA VAL A 146 -20.59 17.40 29.40
C VAL A 146 -22.10 17.14 29.56
N ASN A 147 -22.67 16.24 28.75
CA ASN A 147 -24.08 15.83 28.82
C ASN A 147 -24.49 15.23 30.18
N TYR A 148 -23.52 14.81 31.01
CA TYR A 148 -23.79 14.26 32.33
C TYR A 148 -24.29 15.28 33.36
N LEU A 149 -24.13 16.58 33.10
CA LEU A 149 -24.62 17.62 34.00
C LEU A 149 -26.15 17.80 33.93
N SER A 150 -26.83 17.17 32.96
CA SER A 150 -28.24 17.47 32.64
C SER A 150 -29.22 16.31 32.80
N SER A 151 -28.74 15.08 33.07
CA SER A 151 -29.60 13.90 33.16
C SER A 151 -29.26 13.04 34.37
N THR A 152 -30.13 13.04 35.38
CA THR A 152 -30.13 12.02 36.44
C THR A 152 -30.67 10.71 35.85
N ALA A 153 -29.82 9.95 35.18
CA ALA A 153 -30.17 8.60 34.76
C ALA A 153 -30.46 7.73 36.01
N PRO A 154 -31.41 6.79 35.95
CA PRO A 154 -31.68 5.86 37.04
C PRO A 154 -30.40 5.12 37.48
N PRO A 155 -30.25 4.74 38.77
CA PRO A 155 -29.01 4.15 39.30
C PRO A 155 -28.48 2.97 38.48
N VAL A 156 -29.39 2.09 38.05
CA VAL A 156 -29.09 0.94 37.20
C VAL A 156 -28.54 1.38 35.84
N ALA A 157 -29.18 2.35 35.18
CA ALA A 157 -28.70 2.89 33.91
C ALA A 157 -27.36 3.63 34.05
N ALA A 158 -27.12 4.29 35.19
CA ALA A 158 -25.84 4.93 35.50
C ALA A 158 -24.73 3.90 35.73
N GLU A 159 -25.02 2.76 36.38
CA GLU A 159 -24.10 1.62 36.52
C GLU A 159 -23.78 0.98 35.17
N TRP A 160 -24.80 0.67 34.36
CA TRP A 160 -24.61 0.13 33.00
C TRP A 160 -23.83 1.09 32.10
N GLN A 161 -24.13 2.39 32.15
CA GLN A 161 -23.37 3.39 31.40
C GLN A 161 -21.93 3.47 31.91
N SER A 162 -21.69 3.40 33.22
CA SER A 162 -20.34 3.39 33.81
C SER A 162 -19.53 2.14 33.44
N LEU A 163 -20.18 1.00 33.27
CA LEU A 163 -19.57 -0.24 32.78
C LEU A 163 -19.24 -0.17 31.27
N LEU A 164 -20.09 0.49 30.47
CA LEU A 164 -19.92 0.63 29.02
C LEU A 164 -19.04 1.81 28.60
N ARG A 165 -18.89 2.83 29.44
CA ARG A 165 -18.15 4.07 29.17
C ARG A 165 -16.64 3.86 28.91
N PRO A 166 -15.92 2.97 29.61
CA PRO A 166 -14.55 2.61 29.28
C PRO A 166 -14.42 1.91 27.92
N LEU A 167 -15.49 1.32 27.40
CA LEU A 167 -15.51 0.58 26.14
C LEU A 167 -15.78 1.51 24.94
N ARG A 168 -16.72 2.47 25.07
CA ARG A 168 -17.08 3.40 23.98
C ARG A 168 -15.97 4.38 23.59
N GLY A 169 -15.17 4.83 24.55
CA GLY A 169 -14.03 5.75 24.27
C GLY A 169 -12.74 5.03 23.85
N ARG A 170 -12.74 3.69 23.83
CA ARG A 170 -11.57 2.86 23.53
C ARG A 170 -11.73 2.06 22.24
N GLU A 171 -12.83 2.15 21.52
CA GLU A 171 -12.99 1.32 20.31
C GLU A 171 -11.81 1.58 19.35
N PRO A 172 -11.08 0.53 18.92
CA PRO A 172 -9.96 0.69 18.01
C PRO A 172 -10.52 0.99 16.61
N GLU A 173 -11.03 2.21 16.40
CA GLU A 173 -11.70 2.64 15.17
C GLU A 173 -10.85 2.35 13.94
N GLY A 174 -9.53 2.56 14.04
CA GLY A 174 -8.57 2.19 13.00
C GLY A 174 -8.63 0.70 12.63
N MET A 175 -8.75 -0.21 13.61
CA MET A 175 -8.92 -1.64 13.34
C MET A 175 -10.27 -1.95 12.71
N TRP A 176 -11.35 -1.34 13.19
CA TRP A 176 -12.68 -1.55 12.61
C TRP A 176 -12.76 -1.07 11.16
N ASN A 177 -12.14 0.08 10.87
CA ASN A 177 -12.03 0.61 9.52
C ASN A 177 -11.22 -0.36 8.63
N LEU A 178 -10.09 -0.89 9.10
CA LEU A 178 -9.31 -1.89 8.38
C LEU A 178 -10.10 -3.17 8.10
N LEU A 179 -10.82 -3.72 9.10
CA LEU A 179 -11.66 -4.90 8.92
C LEU A 179 -12.83 -4.64 7.96
N SER A 180 -13.41 -3.43 7.99
CA SER A 180 -14.45 -3.02 7.04
C SER A 180 -13.91 -2.97 5.60
N ILE A 181 -12.69 -2.45 5.43
CA ILE A 181 -11.97 -2.45 4.14
C ILE A 181 -11.75 -3.89 3.66
N VAL A 182 -11.19 -4.76 4.50
CA VAL A 182 -10.98 -6.18 4.18
C VAL A 182 -12.28 -6.86 3.74
N ARG A 183 -13.39 -6.62 4.46
CA ARG A 183 -14.71 -7.17 4.12
C ARG A 183 -15.18 -6.70 2.74
N GLU A 184 -15.00 -5.42 2.43
CA GLU A 184 -15.35 -4.87 1.12
C GLU A 184 -14.44 -5.41 0.01
N MET A 185 -13.15 -5.63 0.30
CA MET A 185 -12.21 -6.27 -0.63
C MET A 185 -12.64 -7.71 -0.97
N PHE A 186 -13.06 -8.51 0.03
CA PHE A 186 -13.60 -9.85 -0.23
C PHE A 186 -14.86 -9.82 -1.11
N LYS A 187 -15.78 -8.87 -0.88
CA LYS A 187 -16.98 -8.71 -1.73
C LYS A 187 -16.64 -8.44 -3.19
N ARG A 188 -15.51 -7.77 -3.44
CA ARG A 188 -14.99 -7.45 -4.78
C ARG A 188 -14.07 -8.53 -5.36
N LEU A 189 -13.93 -9.67 -4.67
CA LEU A 189 -12.99 -10.73 -5.02
C LEU A 189 -11.54 -10.23 -5.15
N ASP A 190 -11.16 -9.23 -4.34
CA ASP A 190 -9.79 -8.74 -4.31
C ASP A 190 -8.92 -9.65 -3.43
N HIS A 191 -7.99 -10.36 -4.07
CA HIS A 191 -7.03 -11.25 -3.40
C HIS A 191 -6.13 -10.56 -2.36
N ASN A 192 -5.99 -9.23 -2.41
CA ASN A 192 -5.23 -8.47 -1.41
C ASN A 192 -5.92 -8.43 -0.04
N ALA A 193 -7.19 -8.84 0.05
CA ALA A 193 -7.91 -8.96 1.32
C ALA A 193 -7.23 -9.96 2.26
N VAL A 194 -6.66 -11.05 1.71
CA VAL A 194 -6.05 -12.12 2.48
C VAL A 194 -4.74 -11.66 3.13
N PRO A 195 -3.75 -11.09 2.40
CA PRO A 195 -2.57 -10.50 3.02
C PRO A 195 -2.91 -9.46 4.10
N LEU A 196 -3.83 -8.53 3.83
CA LEU A 196 -4.22 -7.51 4.80
C LEU A 196 -4.84 -8.13 6.07
N LEU A 197 -5.70 -9.13 5.91
CA LEU A 197 -6.28 -9.86 7.04
C LEU A 197 -5.22 -10.64 7.83
N ASN A 198 -4.24 -11.24 7.15
CA ASN A 198 -3.13 -11.94 7.79
C ASN A 198 -2.32 -10.96 8.66
N ILE A 199 -1.95 -9.80 8.13
CA ILE A 199 -1.21 -8.76 8.88
C ILE A 199 -1.99 -8.36 10.15
N ILE A 200 -3.30 -8.09 10.03
CA ILE A 200 -4.14 -7.74 11.17
C ILE A 200 -4.16 -8.87 12.21
N THR A 201 -4.32 -10.11 11.74
CA THR A 201 -4.42 -11.31 12.59
C THR A 201 -3.12 -11.58 13.32
N GLU A 202 -1.98 -11.48 12.63
CA GLU A 202 -0.65 -11.65 13.22
C GLU A 202 -0.39 -10.65 14.34
N GLU A 203 -0.70 -9.36 14.14
CA GLU A 203 -0.51 -8.36 15.19
C GLU A 203 -1.45 -8.55 16.39
N CYS A 204 -2.66 -9.03 16.16
CA CYS A 204 -3.58 -9.40 17.24
C CYS A 204 -3.05 -10.58 18.06
N ILE A 205 -2.52 -11.61 17.39
CA ILE A 205 -1.97 -12.80 18.06
C ILE A 205 -0.67 -12.48 18.80
N LYS A 206 0.19 -11.62 18.25
CA LYS A 206 1.40 -11.15 18.93
C LYS A 206 1.11 -10.41 20.24
N THR A 207 -0.10 -9.85 20.39
CA THR A 207 -0.48 -9.14 21.60
C THR A 207 -1.16 -10.07 22.62
N GLU A 208 -0.39 -10.51 23.62
CA GLU A 208 -0.84 -11.46 24.67
C GLU A 208 -2.18 -11.06 25.33
N LYS A 209 -2.36 -9.78 25.64
CA LYS A 209 -3.60 -9.27 26.27
C LYS A 209 -4.84 -9.52 25.42
N VAL A 210 -4.72 -9.43 24.09
CA VAL A 210 -5.83 -9.71 23.16
C VAL A 210 -6.23 -11.19 23.23
N LEU A 211 -5.24 -12.08 23.30
CA LEU A 211 -5.49 -13.53 23.43
C LEU A 211 -6.19 -13.86 24.75
N VAL A 212 -5.73 -13.27 25.86
CA VAL A 212 -6.35 -13.45 27.18
C VAL A 212 -7.80 -12.97 27.18
N TRP A 213 -8.08 -11.79 26.59
CA TRP A 213 -9.46 -11.28 26.47
C TRP A 213 -10.33 -12.15 25.60
N TRP A 214 -9.81 -12.62 24.46
CA TRP A 214 -10.54 -13.53 23.58
C TRP A 214 -10.90 -14.83 24.30
N PHE A 215 -9.94 -15.44 25.02
CA PHE A 215 -10.15 -16.65 25.79
C PHE A 215 -11.23 -16.45 26.86
N ASN A 216 -11.10 -15.40 27.69
CA ASN A 216 -12.06 -15.10 28.74
C ASN A 216 -13.47 -14.86 28.18
N THR A 217 -13.58 -14.14 27.06
CA THR A 217 -14.88 -13.89 26.40
C THR A 217 -15.48 -15.17 25.83
N ARG A 218 -14.68 -16.03 25.19
CA ARG A 218 -15.15 -17.31 24.64
C ARG A 218 -15.58 -18.28 25.72
N VAL A 219 -14.80 -18.39 26.79
CA VAL A 219 -15.15 -19.23 27.94
C VAL A 219 -16.43 -18.73 28.60
N ALA A 220 -16.57 -17.42 28.83
CA ALA A 220 -17.77 -16.81 29.40
C ALA A 220 -19.03 -17.01 28.54
N LEU A 221 -18.90 -17.06 27.22
CA LEU A 221 -20.01 -17.34 26.30
C LEU A 221 -20.42 -18.82 26.28
N HIS A 222 -19.56 -19.73 26.73
CA HIS A 222 -19.86 -21.17 26.80
C HIS A 222 -20.32 -21.64 28.19
N THR A 223 -20.16 -20.82 29.22
CA THR A 223 -20.62 -21.10 30.60
C THR A 223 -21.94 -20.39 30.96
N GLY A 224 -22.64 -19.82 29.98
CA GLY A 224 -23.98 -19.23 30.13
C GLY A 224 -25.09 -20.10 29.56
#